data_AF-A0A3C1X5N4-F1
#
_entry.id   AF-A0A3C1X5N4-F1
#
_cell.length_a   1.000
_cell.length_b   1.000
_cell.length_c   1.000
_cell.angle_alpha   90.00
_cell.angle_beta   90.00
_cell.angle_gamma   90.00
#
_symmetry.space_group_name_H-M   'P 1'
#
loop_
_entity.id
_entity.type
_entity.pdbx_description
1 polymer ?
#
loop_
_entity_poly.entity_id
_entity_poly.type
_entity_poly.pdbx_seq_one_letter_code
_entity_poly.pdbx_strand_id
1 'polypeptide(L)'
;MGWEERIIDFVPQKAIVGLRFSSENPGLPDGPAICQVSVLTKRSQPGPLESIPVPLPPDLADYVVDREAAIVLGKAFFWDQQVGSDGRTACASCHWNAGADIRTVNTLHPGVPGSAFGHQTSTGSALSEAAVQHFRGANLLLAADDFPFHRVQNPTEPASADSNPVTRDRQEVAGSEGVLNRRYTWHSSGASWDEGVDTP
;
A
#
# COMPACT_ATOMS: atom_id res chain seq x y z
N MET A 1 -35.95 39.85 -5.45
CA MET A 1 -35.61 38.66 -6.26
C MET A 1 -34.70 37.81 -5.42
N GLY A 2 -35.21 36.72 -4.85
CA GLY A 2 -34.39 35.79 -4.07
C GLY A 2 -33.79 34.77 -5.02
N TRP A 3 -32.48 34.55 -4.92
CA TRP A 3 -31.84 33.40 -5.56
C TRP A 3 -32.20 32.15 -4.77
N GLU A 4 -32.44 31.05 -5.48
CA GLU A 4 -32.66 29.74 -4.88
C GLU A 4 -31.52 28.82 -5.30
N GLU A 5 -30.85 28.22 -4.31
CA GLU A 5 -29.82 27.23 -4.56
C GLU A 5 -30.48 25.87 -4.83
N ARG A 6 -30.00 25.18 -5.87
CA ARG A 6 -30.45 23.85 -6.27
C ARG A 6 -29.22 22.99 -6.51
N ILE A 7 -29.20 21.82 -5.88
CA ILE A 7 -28.19 20.78 -6.12
C ILE A 7 -28.87 19.67 -6.91
N ILE A 8 -28.27 19.29 -8.05
CA ILE A 8 -28.80 18.25 -8.94
C ILE A 8 -27.63 17.35 -9.34
N ASP A 9 -27.74 16.06 -9.07
CA ASP A 9 -26.76 15.07 -9.49
C ASP A 9 -27.04 14.58 -10.91
N PHE A 10 -25.99 14.42 -11.72
CA PHE A 10 -26.09 13.84 -13.06
C PHE A 10 -25.20 12.61 -13.19
N VAL A 11 -25.74 11.55 -13.82
CA VAL A 11 -24.97 10.36 -14.20
C VAL A 11 -24.78 10.36 -15.71
N PRO A 12 -23.56 10.58 -16.23
CA PRO A 12 -23.33 10.65 -17.68
C PRO A 12 -23.55 9.27 -18.32
N GLN A 13 -24.46 9.19 -19.30
CA GLN A 13 -24.75 7.96 -20.06
C GLN A 13 -23.86 7.80 -21.30
N LYS A 14 -23.16 8.86 -21.72
CA LYS A 14 -22.24 8.88 -22.87
C LYS A 14 -21.23 10.02 -22.76
N ALA A 15 -20.13 9.93 -23.50
CA ALA A 15 -19.16 11.03 -23.60
C ALA A 15 -19.78 12.25 -24.29
N ILE A 16 -19.67 13.42 -23.67
CA ILE A 16 -20.11 14.72 -24.21
C ILE A 16 -19.01 15.75 -23.99
N VAL A 17 -18.95 16.76 -24.86
CA VAL A 17 -17.91 17.81 -24.86
C VAL A 17 -18.31 19.08 -24.10
N GLY A 18 -19.52 19.12 -23.52
CA GLY A 18 -19.99 20.26 -22.73
C GLY A 18 -21.41 20.06 -22.18
N LEU A 19 -21.74 20.81 -21.14
CA LEU A 19 -23.08 20.90 -20.53
C LEU A 19 -23.67 22.27 -20.86
N ARG A 20 -24.93 22.32 -21.32
CA ARG A 20 -25.68 23.56 -21.52
C ARG A 20 -26.93 23.53 -20.65
N PHE A 21 -27.14 24.62 -19.91
CA PHE A 21 -28.39 24.89 -19.21
C PHE A 21 -29.18 25.91 -20.03
N SER A 22 -30.47 25.68 -20.23
CA SER A 22 -31.39 26.61 -20.91
C SER A 22 -32.72 26.63 -20.19
N SER A 23 -33.36 27.80 -20.13
CA SER A 23 -34.71 27.93 -19.60
C SER A 23 -35.74 27.59 -20.67
N GLU A 24 -36.71 26.73 -20.35
CA GLU A 24 -37.86 26.47 -21.24
C GLU A 24 -39.02 27.45 -21.01
N ASN A 25 -38.90 28.40 -20.08
CA ASN A 25 -39.95 29.38 -19.79
C ASN A 25 -40.04 30.46 -20.88
N PRO A 26 -41.17 30.59 -21.62
CA PRO A 26 -41.32 31.60 -22.66
C PRO A 26 -41.18 33.02 -22.08
N GLY A 27 -40.26 33.80 -22.63
CA GLY A 27 -40.08 35.22 -22.26
C GLY A 27 -39.08 35.51 -21.14
N LEU A 28 -38.43 34.49 -20.56
CA LEU A 28 -37.23 34.71 -19.74
C LEU A 28 -35.98 34.54 -20.63
N PRO A 29 -35.12 35.58 -20.78
CA PRO A 29 -33.82 35.39 -21.41
C PRO A 29 -32.97 34.43 -20.56
N ASP A 30 -32.09 33.65 -21.22
CA ASP A 30 -31.09 32.81 -20.54
C ASP A 30 -30.34 33.67 -19.52
N GLY A 31 -30.64 33.46 -18.23
CA GLY A 31 -30.02 34.20 -17.13
C GLY A 31 -28.64 33.64 -16.79
N PRO A 32 -27.75 34.43 -16.15
CA PRO A 32 -26.48 33.92 -15.67
C PRO A 32 -26.72 32.94 -14.53
N ALA A 33 -26.56 31.64 -14.81
CA ALA A 33 -26.44 30.61 -13.78
C ALA A 33 -24.96 30.45 -13.42
N ILE A 34 -24.57 30.82 -12.19
CA ILE A 34 -23.26 30.48 -11.65
C ILE A 34 -23.36 29.06 -11.11
N CYS A 35 -22.76 28.10 -11.82
CA CYS A 35 -22.69 26.71 -11.39
C CYS A 35 -21.22 26.32 -11.17
N GLN A 36 -20.92 25.68 -10.04
CA GLN A 36 -19.66 24.96 -9.87
C GLN A 36 -19.85 23.57 -10.48
N VAL A 37 -19.13 23.28 -11.56
CA VAL A 37 -19.14 21.97 -12.21
C VAL A 37 -17.82 21.28 -11.95
N SER A 38 -17.85 20.17 -11.21
CA SER A 38 -16.69 19.30 -11.00
C SER A 38 -16.80 18.09 -11.91
N VAL A 39 -15.89 17.97 -12.87
CA VAL A 39 -15.81 16.81 -13.77
C VAL A 39 -14.73 15.87 -13.26
N LEU A 40 -15.13 14.67 -12.82
CA LEU A 40 -14.20 13.60 -12.47
C LEU A 40 -13.87 12.81 -13.73
N THR A 41 -12.69 13.05 -14.31
CA THR A 41 -12.22 12.28 -15.47
C THR A 41 -11.69 10.93 -15.03
N LYS A 42 -11.92 9.87 -15.83
CA LYS A 42 -11.26 8.57 -15.64
C LYS A 42 -9.74 8.79 -15.66
N ARG A 43 -9.04 8.48 -14.55
CA ARG A 43 -7.57 8.48 -14.53
C ARG A 43 -7.07 7.61 -15.68
N SER A 44 -6.19 8.13 -16.52
CA SER A 44 -5.51 7.31 -17.52
C SER A 44 -4.83 6.15 -16.79
N GLN A 45 -4.97 4.95 -17.33
CA GLN A 45 -4.21 3.82 -16.80
C GLN A 45 -2.73 4.12 -16.98
N PRO A 46 -1.88 3.84 -15.98
CA PRO A 46 -0.44 3.90 -16.16
C PRO A 46 -0.05 3.06 -17.38
N GLY A 47 0.85 3.58 -18.21
CA GLY A 47 1.45 2.81 -19.29
C GLY A 47 2.31 1.65 -18.75
N PRO A 48 2.86 0.80 -19.63
CA PRO A 48 3.78 -0.25 -19.22
C PRO A 48 4.93 0.30 -18.37
N LEU A 49 5.32 -0.39 -17.29
CA LEU A 49 6.42 0.04 -16.42
C LEU A 49 7.75 0.15 -17.17
N GLU A 50 7.96 -0.65 -18.23
CA GLU A 50 9.13 -0.56 -19.11
C GLU A 50 9.26 0.78 -19.85
N SER A 51 8.14 1.50 -20.02
CA SER A 51 8.13 2.83 -20.64
C SER A 51 8.53 3.94 -19.67
N ILE A 52 8.62 3.63 -18.37
CA ILE A 52 9.00 4.58 -17.33
C ILE A 52 10.52 4.54 -17.18
N PRO A 53 11.24 5.65 -17.44
CA PRO A 53 12.67 5.70 -17.23
C PRO A 53 12.99 5.46 -15.75
N VAL A 54 13.98 4.61 -15.49
CA VAL A 54 14.45 4.36 -14.13
C VAL A 54 15.06 5.65 -13.58
N PRO A 55 14.54 6.20 -12.47
CA PRO A 55 15.11 7.39 -11.86
C PRO A 55 16.52 7.08 -11.36
N LEU A 56 17.50 7.86 -11.79
CA LEU A 56 18.89 7.76 -11.33
C LEU A 56 19.30 9.09 -10.68
N PRO A 57 20.16 9.05 -9.64
CA PRO A 57 20.81 10.25 -9.14
C PRO A 57 21.59 10.94 -10.26
N PRO A 58 21.56 12.29 -10.35
CA PRO A 58 22.25 13.02 -11.41
C PRO A 58 23.78 12.90 -11.33
N ASP A 59 24.30 12.57 -10.15
CA ASP A 59 25.70 12.46 -9.77
C ASP A 59 26.18 11.00 -9.66
N LEU A 60 25.41 10.03 -10.19
CA LEU A 60 25.76 8.60 -10.10
C LEU A 60 27.17 8.28 -10.63
N ALA A 61 27.62 9.01 -11.66
CA ALA A 61 28.94 8.85 -12.27
C ALA A 61 30.10 9.24 -11.34
N ASP A 62 29.84 10.03 -10.30
CA ASP A 62 30.85 10.41 -9.31
C ASP A 62 31.18 9.25 -8.35
N TYR A 63 30.28 8.26 -8.26
CA TYR A 63 30.40 7.11 -7.36
C TYR A 63 30.59 5.77 -8.08
N VAL A 64 30.11 5.65 -9.32
CA VAL A 64 30.11 4.41 -10.09
C VAL A 64 30.97 4.54 -11.34
N VAL A 65 32.19 4.00 -11.27
CA VAL A 65 33.15 4.02 -12.38
C VAL A 65 32.74 3.11 -13.55
N ASP A 66 32.12 1.97 -13.25
CA ASP A 66 31.65 1.00 -14.24
C ASP A 66 30.20 0.60 -13.92
N ARG A 67 29.28 1.16 -14.70
CA ARG A 67 27.84 0.93 -14.54
C ARG A 67 27.43 -0.49 -14.90
N GLU A 68 28.07 -1.10 -15.90
CA GLU A 68 27.71 -2.46 -16.32
C GLU A 68 28.17 -3.47 -15.26
N ALA A 69 29.36 -3.28 -14.69
CA ALA A 69 29.81 -4.07 -13.55
C ALA A 69 28.88 -3.91 -12.34
N ALA A 70 28.44 -2.69 -12.04
CA ALA A 70 27.49 -2.43 -10.95
C ALA A 70 26.13 -3.12 -11.17
N ILE A 71 25.64 -3.18 -12.42
CA ILE A 71 24.41 -3.92 -12.77
C ILE A 71 24.59 -5.42 -12.53
N VAL A 72 25.72 -5.99 -12.95
CA VAL A 72 26.02 -7.41 -12.72
C VAL A 72 26.11 -7.71 -11.22
N LEU A 73 26.80 -6.87 -10.45
CA LEU A 73 26.90 -7.00 -9.00
C LEU A 73 25.52 -6.91 -8.33
N GLY A 74 24.69 -5.94 -8.70
CA GLY A 74 23.34 -5.79 -8.18
C GLY A 74 22.46 -7.01 -8.45
N LYS A 75 22.58 -7.61 -9.64
CA LYS A 75 21.89 -8.87 -9.97
C LYS A 75 22.38 -10.04 -9.12
N ALA A 76 23.67 -10.10 -8.78
CA ALA A 76 24.19 -11.13 -7.88
C ALA A 76 23.64 -10.94 -6.46
N PHE A 77 23.72 -9.73 -5.91
CA PHE A 77 23.20 -9.41 -4.58
C PHE A 77 21.69 -9.59 -4.43
N PHE A 78 20.92 -9.46 -5.52
CA PHE A 78 19.49 -9.73 -5.50
C PHE A 78 19.15 -11.15 -5.00
N TRP A 79 20.06 -12.11 -5.19
CA TRP A 79 19.92 -13.50 -4.79
C TRP A 79 20.76 -13.88 -3.56
N ASP A 80 21.58 -12.96 -3.02
CA ASP A 80 22.48 -13.24 -1.91
C ASP A 80 21.78 -13.04 -0.57
N GLN A 81 21.67 -14.11 0.22
CA GLN A 81 21.02 -14.09 1.54
C GLN A 81 21.81 -13.26 2.56
N GLN A 82 23.12 -13.12 2.38
CA GLN A 82 23.98 -12.36 3.30
C GLN A 82 23.72 -10.85 3.25
N VAL A 83 23.04 -10.36 2.20
CA VAL A 83 22.63 -8.96 2.08
C VAL A 83 21.40 -8.65 2.93
N GLY A 84 20.62 -9.67 3.31
CA GLY A 84 19.48 -9.51 4.23
C GLY A 84 19.94 -9.14 5.64
N SER A 85 19.16 -8.31 6.35
CA SER A 85 19.45 -7.93 7.74
C SER A 85 19.46 -9.11 8.71
N ASP A 86 18.88 -10.24 8.30
CA ASP A 86 18.86 -11.49 9.04
C ASP A 86 19.96 -12.48 8.64
N GLY A 87 20.73 -12.18 7.58
CA GLY A 87 21.71 -13.09 6.96
C GLY A 87 21.09 -14.33 6.32
N ARG A 88 19.78 -14.33 6.07
CA ARG A 88 19.00 -15.49 5.59
C ARG A 88 17.99 -15.18 4.50
N THR A 89 17.60 -13.91 4.33
CA THR A 89 16.61 -13.50 3.36
C THR A 89 17.25 -12.65 2.26
N ALA A 90 17.25 -13.15 1.02
CA ALA A 90 17.62 -12.36 -0.16
C ALA A 90 16.42 -11.56 -0.71
N CYS A 91 16.65 -10.52 -1.51
CA CYS A 91 15.58 -9.78 -2.20
C CYS A 91 14.68 -10.73 -3.04
N ALA A 92 15.31 -11.71 -3.70
CA ALA A 92 14.61 -12.71 -4.50
C ALA A 92 13.65 -13.59 -3.67
N SER A 93 13.86 -13.77 -2.36
CA SER A 93 12.99 -14.62 -1.52
C SER A 93 11.53 -14.19 -1.61
N CYS A 94 11.29 -12.87 -1.71
CA CYS A 94 9.97 -12.28 -1.91
C CYS A 94 9.74 -11.87 -3.38
N HIS A 95 10.76 -11.37 -4.10
CA HIS A 95 10.54 -10.71 -5.40
C HIS A 95 10.88 -11.56 -6.63
N TRP A 96 11.02 -12.88 -6.50
CA TRP A 96 11.43 -13.77 -7.60
C TRP A 96 10.42 -13.84 -8.76
N ASN A 97 9.13 -13.60 -8.53
CA ASN A 97 8.11 -13.66 -9.57
C ASN A 97 7.64 -12.26 -9.99
N ALA A 98 8.20 -11.75 -11.09
CA ALA A 98 7.89 -10.42 -11.64
C ALA A 98 8.03 -9.28 -10.61
N GLY A 99 8.92 -9.41 -9.63
CA GLY A 99 9.10 -8.41 -8.58
C GLY A 99 8.00 -8.41 -7.53
N ALA A 100 7.12 -9.42 -7.47
CA ALA A 100 6.05 -9.53 -6.49
C ALA A 100 6.19 -10.80 -5.65
N ASP A 101 5.77 -10.69 -4.39
CA ASP A 101 5.67 -11.81 -3.48
C ASP A 101 4.37 -12.56 -3.73
N ILE A 102 4.49 -13.74 -4.33
CA ILE A 102 3.36 -14.60 -4.67
C ILE A 102 3.12 -15.70 -3.65
N ARG A 103 3.83 -15.68 -2.52
CA ARG A 103 3.59 -16.65 -1.45
C ARG A 103 2.19 -16.43 -0.87
N THR A 104 1.57 -17.51 -0.43
CA THR A 104 0.21 -17.50 0.13
C THR A 104 0.19 -17.71 1.65
N VAL A 105 1.37 -17.89 2.24
CA VAL A 105 1.63 -18.04 3.68
C VAL A 105 2.83 -17.16 4.03
N ASN A 106 3.00 -16.85 5.32
CA ASN A 106 3.90 -15.80 5.79
C ASN A 106 3.59 -14.42 5.22
N THR A 107 2.29 -14.19 4.93
CA THR A 107 1.80 -12.93 4.35
C THR A 107 1.05 -12.08 5.37
N LEU A 108 1.13 -12.39 6.66
CA LEU A 108 0.38 -11.72 7.71
C LEU A 108 1.31 -11.23 8.81
N HIS A 109 1.12 -9.97 9.22
CA HIS A 109 1.82 -9.33 10.34
C HIS A 109 0.79 -9.02 11.45
N PRO A 110 1.15 -9.11 12.75
CA PRO A 110 0.25 -8.79 13.87
C PRO A 110 -0.30 -7.35 13.88
N GLY A 111 0.25 -6.47 13.04
CA GLY A 111 -0.19 -5.08 12.85
C GLY A 111 0.87 -4.05 13.22
N VAL A 112 0.61 -2.78 12.91
CA VAL A 112 1.51 -1.65 13.23
C VAL A 112 1.88 -1.60 14.72
N PRO A 113 0.95 -1.79 15.68
CA PRO A 113 1.30 -1.82 17.10
C PRO A 113 2.27 -2.95 17.47
N GLY A 114 2.21 -4.08 16.76
CA GLY A 114 3.10 -5.23 16.94
C GLY A 114 4.43 -5.13 16.19
N SER A 115 4.73 -4.00 15.53
CA SER A 115 6.00 -3.80 14.81
C SER A 115 7.03 -3.04 15.65
N ALA A 116 8.31 -3.13 15.27
CA ALA A 116 9.39 -2.32 15.86
C ALA A 116 9.16 -0.79 15.70
N PHE A 117 8.30 -0.38 14.76
CA PHE A 117 7.88 1.01 14.52
C PHE A 117 6.51 1.34 15.16
N GLY A 118 6.09 0.58 16.17
CA GLY A 118 4.78 0.66 16.79
C GLY A 118 4.44 2.02 17.43
N HIS A 119 3.23 2.08 17.99
CA HIS A 119 2.61 3.31 18.48
C HIS A 119 3.49 4.00 19.54
N GLN A 120 4.03 5.19 19.23
CA GLN A 120 5.00 5.93 20.05
C GLN A 120 4.38 6.67 21.24
N THR A 121 3.33 6.10 21.85
CA THR A 121 2.68 6.68 23.05
C THR A 121 2.80 5.72 24.23
N SER A 122 2.34 6.19 25.40
CA SER A 122 2.28 5.40 26.63
C SER A 122 1.46 4.11 26.51
N THR A 123 0.56 4.00 25.53
CA THR A 123 -0.26 2.80 25.29
C THR A 123 0.38 1.82 24.31
N GLY A 124 1.51 2.15 23.69
CA GLY A 124 2.13 1.34 22.63
C GLY A 124 2.46 -0.08 23.06
N SER A 125 3.04 -0.27 24.25
CA SER A 125 3.38 -1.61 24.77
C SER A 125 2.16 -2.51 24.91
N ALA A 126 1.08 -1.99 25.51
CA ALA A 126 -0.16 -2.74 25.71
C ALA A 126 -0.83 -3.09 24.37
N LEU A 127 -0.82 -2.16 23.40
CA LEU A 127 -1.36 -2.41 22.07
C LEU A 127 -0.52 -3.45 21.30
N SER A 128 0.80 -3.42 21.45
CA SER A 128 1.71 -4.42 20.87
C SER A 128 1.46 -5.81 21.44
N GLU A 129 1.38 -5.94 22.77
CA GLU A 129 1.06 -7.20 23.44
C GLU A 129 -0.30 -7.75 22.99
N ALA A 130 -1.33 -6.90 22.93
CA ALA A 130 -2.65 -7.31 22.45
C ALA A 130 -2.62 -7.74 20.97
N ALA A 131 -1.86 -7.04 20.12
CA ALA A 131 -1.70 -7.38 18.70
C ALA A 131 -1.05 -8.76 18.53
N VAL A 132 0.02 -9.05 19.28
CA VAL A 132 0.70 -10.35 19.26
C VAL A 132 -0.17 -11.46 19.84
N GLN A 133 -0.87 -11.21 20.95
CA GLN A 133 -1.77 -12.19 21.59
C GLN A 133 -2.93 -12.61 20.67
N HIS A 134 -3.44 -11.68 19.86
CA HIS A 134 -4.55 -11.94 18.94
C HIS A 134 -4.10 -12.28 17.51
N PHE A 135 -2.80 -12.39 17.28
CA PHE A 135 -2.27 -12.72 15.97
C PHE A 135 -2.62 -14.16 15.59
N ARG A 136 -3.22 -14.35 14.42
CA ARG A 136 -3.65 -15.68 13.96
C ARG A 136 -2.51 -16.54 13.40
N GLY A 137 -1.30 -15.98 13.32
CA GLY A 137 -0.08 -16.66 12.91
C GLY A 137 0.33 -16.33 11.48
N ALA A 138 1.65 -16.28 11.25
CA ALA A 138 2.23 -15.90 9.96
C ALA A 138 1.87 -16.90 8.84
N ASN A 139 1.75 -18.19 9.17
CA ASN A 139 1.42 -19.25 8.21
C ASN A 139 -0.09 -19.39 7.92
N LEU A 140 -0.94 -18.47 8.39
CA LEU A 140 -2.37 -18.50 8.06
C LEU A 140 -2.57 -18.27 6.56
N LEU A 141 -3.28 -19.20 5.90
CA LEU A 141 -3.77 -19.00 4.55
C LEU A 141 -5.03 -18.12 4.59
N LEU A 142 -4.94 -16.91 4.04
CA LEU A 142 -6.07 -15.98 4.02
C LEU A 142 -7.15 -16.43 3.04
N ALA A 143 -8.40 -16.29 3.46
CA ALA A 143 -9.60 -16.48 2.66
C ALA A 143 -10.26 -15.15 2.31
N ALA A 144 -11.18 -15.14 1.34
CA ALA A 144 -11.93 -13.94 0.98
C ALA A 144 -12.67 -13.33 2.19
N ASP A 145 -13.19 -14.17 3.08
CA ASP A 145 -13.88 -13.73 4.30
C ASP A 145 -12.96 -13.07 5.33
N ASP A 146 -11.64 -13.14 5.17
CA ASP A 146 -10.71 -12.39 6.00
C ASP A 146 -10.65 -10.90 5.65
N PHE A 147 -11.15 -10.50 4.47
CA PHE A 147 -11.10 -9.12 4.01
C PHE A 147 -12.45 -8.40 4.00
N PRO A 148 -12.51 -7.08 4.23
CA PRO A 148 -11.40 -6.23 4.69
C PRO A 148 -11.12 -6.45 6.18
N PHE A 149 -9.90 -6.18 6.64
CA PHE A 149 -9.54 -6.30 8.07
C PHE A 149 -10.28 -5.29 8.95
N HIS A 150 -10.68 -4.15 8.39
CA HIS A 150 -11.58 -3.20 8.99
C HIS A 150 -12.92 -3.19 8.22
N ARG A 151 -14.01 -3.60 8.86
CA ARG A 151 -15.38 -3.64 8.29
C ARG A 151 -16.31 -2.73 9.07
N VAL A 152 -17.07 -1.93 8.33
CA VAL A 152 -18.21 -1.16 8.81
C VAL A 152 -19.51 -1.77 8.30
N GLN A 153 -20.65 -1.41 8.89
CA GLN A 153 -21.96 -1.96 8.50
C GLN A 153 -22.30 -1.65 7.04
N ASN A 154 -22.03 -0.43 6.59
CA ASN A 154 -22.14 0.00 5.21
C ASN A 154 -20.76 0.47 4.68
N PRO A 155 -20.11 -0.29 3.77
CA PRO A 155 -18.76 0.00 3.30
C PRO A 155 -18.65 1.23 2.39
N THR A 156 -19.77 1.79 1.94
CA THR A 156 -19.77 3.00 1.09
C THR A 156 -19.90 4.30 1.89
N GLU A 157 -20.09 4.20 3.20
CA GLU A 157 -20.28 5.33 4.11
C GLU A 157 -19.11 5.42 5.11
N PRO A 158 -18.74 6.61 5.60
CA PRO A 158 -17.77 6.75 6.68
C PRO A 158 -18.18 5.99 7.94
N ALA A 159 -17.20 5.51 8.72
CA ALA A 159 -17.46 4.88 10.00
C ALA A 159 -18.07 5.87 11.00
N SER A 160 -19.11 5.46 11.73
CA SER A 160 -19.79 6.27 12.74
C SER A 160 -20.38 5.36 13.81
N ALA A 161 -20.21 5.70 15.08
CA ALA A 161 -20.72 4.89 16.19
C ALA A 161 -22.25 4.70 16.10
N ASP A 162 -22.97 5.72 15.65
CA ASP A 162 -24.43 5.74 15.69
C ASP A 162 -25.09 5.34 14.36
N SER A 163 -24.47 5.68 13.22
CA SER A 163 -25.08 5.55 11.90
C SER A 163 -24.42 4.51 10.99
N ASN A 164 -23.16 4.14 11.26
CA ASN A 164 -22.43 3.15 10.46
C ASN A 164 -21.34 2.48 11.30
N PRO A 165 -21.72 1.63 12.27
CA PRO A 165 -20.80 1.08 13.25
C PRO A 165 -19.78 0.13 12.59
N VAL A 166 -18.60 0.05 13.21
CA VAL A 166 -17.60 -0.97 12.90
C VAL A 166 -18.16 -2.34 13.32
N THR A 167 -18.25 -3.27 12.37
CA THR A 167 -18.75 -4.64 12.60
C THR A 167 -17.63 -5.64 12.82
N ARG A 168 -16.42 -5.32 12.33
CA ARG A 168 -15.21 -6.10 12.57
C ARG A 168 -13.98 -5.22 12.45
N ASP A 169 -13.05 -5.38 13.36
CA ASP A 169 -11.74 -4.77 13.26
C ASP A 169 -10.65 -5.78 13.61
N ARG A 170 -9.62 -5.85 12.77
CA ARG A 170 -8.44 -6.70 12.95
C ARG A 170 -7.23 -5.82 12.74
N GLN A 171 -6.31 -5.85 13.71
CA GLN A 171 -5.06 -5.08 13.65
C GLN A 171 -4.07 -5.62 12.61
N GLU A 172 -4.27 -6.85 12.16
CA GLU A 172 -3.38 -7.57 11.26
C GLU A 172 -3.22 -6.84 9.92
N VAL A 173 -2.03 -6.94 9.34
CA VAL A 173 -1.71 -6.37 8.02
C VAL A 173 -1.30 -7.50 7.09
N ALA A 174 -1.87 -7.52 5.89
CA ALA A 174 -1.50 -8.47 4.84
C ALA A 174 -0.46 -7.84 3.91
N GLY A 175 0.60 -8.57 3.60
CA GLY A 175 1.70 -8.12 2.77
C GLY A 175 2.75 -9.21 2.58
N SER A 176 3.92 -8.86 2.06
CA SER A 176 5.07 -9.76 2.05
C SER A 176 5.58 -10.04 3.46
N GLU A 177 6.26 -11.18 3.63
CA GLU A 177 6.96 -11.48 4.88
C GLU A 177 7.95 -10.37 5.24
N GLY A 178 7.97 -9.98 6.52
CA GLY A 178 8.96 -9.05 7.05
C GLY A 178 10.26 -9.76 7.39
N VAL A 179 11.37 -9.03 7.33
CA VAL A 179 12.69 -9.53 7.75
C VAL A 179 13.02 -8.95 9.12
N LEU A 180 13.48 -9.80 10.05
CA LEU A 180 13.96 -9.36 11.35
C LEU A 180 15.39 -8.83 11.24
N ASN A 181 15.77 -7.92 12.13
CA ASN A 181 17.17 -7.55 12.26
C ASN A 181 17.88 -8.62 13.10
N ARG A 182 19.01 -9.13 12.60
CA ARG A 182 19.80 -10.14 13.31
C ARG A 182 21.24 -9.69 13.42
N ARG A 183 21.76 -9.71 14.65
CA ARG A 183 23.17 -9.44 14.89
C ARG A 183 23.98 -10.65 14.45
N TYR A 184 24.83 -10.49 13.45
CA TYR A 184 25.82 -11.48 13.04
C TYR A 184 26.65 -11.97 14.24
N THR A 185 26.88 -13.27 14.32
CA THR A 185 27.77 -13.87 15.33
C THR A 185 28.97 -14.56 14.71
N TRP A 186 28.76 -15.51 13.79
CA TRP A 186 29.83 -16.17 13.04
C TRP A 186 29.26 -16.87 11.80
N HIS A 187 30.15 -17.26 10.89
CA HIS A 187 29.83 -18.07 9.72
C HIS A 187 30.42 -19.48 9.88
N SER A 188 29.61 -20.51 9.60
CA SER A 188 30.09 -21.89 9.54
C SER A 188 30.55 -22.18 8.12
N SER A 189 31.85 -22.42 7.91
CA SER A 189 32.39 -22.70 6.57
C SER A 189 31.60 -23.80 5.86
N GLY A 190 31.09 -23.49 4.67
CA GLY A 190 30.24 -24.39 3.86
C GLY A 190 28.73 -24.27 4.12
N ALA A 191 28.30 -23.48 5.11
CA ALA A 191 26.90 -23.09 5.23
C ALA A 191 26.53 -22.03 4.18
N SER A 192 25.28 -22.01 3.76
CA SER A 192 24.76 -20.97 2.84
C SER A 192 24.18 -19.77 3.57
N TRP A 193 24.29 -19.70 4.90
CA TRP A 193 23.74 -18.64 5.73
C TRP A 193 24.69 -18.29 6.87
N ASP A 194 24.47 -17.10 7.43
CA ASP A 194 25.19 -16.64 8.62
C ASP A 194 24.42 -16.97 9.90
N GLU A 195 25.18 -17.23 10.97
CA GLU A 195 24.61 -17.32 12.30
C GLU A 195 24.50 -15.94 12.94
N GLY A 196 23.51 -15.80 13.81
CA GLY A 196 23.28 -14.55 14.51
C GLY A 196 22.32 -14.69 15.69
N VAL A 197 21.93 -13.57 16.28
CA VAL A 197 20.86 -13.50 17.29
C VAL A 197 19.90 -12.39 16.90
N ASP A 198 18.59 -12.67 16.95
CA ASP A 198 17.57 -11.69 16.59
C ASP A 198 17.65 -10.50 17.55
N THR A 199 17.55 -9.30 17.00
CA THR A 199 17.58 -8.05 17.75
C THR A 199 16.24 -7.35 17.65
N PRO A 200 15.74 -6.75 18.75
CA PRO A 200 14.55 -5.90 18.72
C PRO A 200 14.67 -4.76 17.70
#